data_AF-Q1CX74-F1
#
_entry.id   AF-Q1CX74-F1
#
_cell.length_a   1.000
_cell.length_b   1.000
_cell.length_c   1.000
_cell.angle_alpha   90.00
_cell.angle_beta   90.00
_cell.angle_gamma   90.00
#
_symmetry.space_group_name_H-M   'P 1'
#
loop_
_entity.id
_entity.type
_entity.pdbx_description
1 polymer ?
#
loop_
_entity_poly.entity_id
_entity_poly.type
_entity_poly.pdbx_seq_one_letter_code
_entity_poly.pdbx_strand_id
1 'polypeptide(L)'
;MASGYAAAPGSTPISARTEFSMSFRRKLLTLALVSSSLLAACVVQRPFYRDVVQPAGSSVAAGTLVDLIVLDSDTNQPVKGAKVIWGEDSRSRESYVTDEDGRVSFDVTPALLKENPLVEVVLPRGVRSYRLQVVPATDVAAPEEAEASAAPATPEAPAVPEETPATEAPAAAPDTSN
;
A
#
# COMPACT_ATOMS: atom_id res chain seq x y z
N MET A 1 57.80 68.24 -12.87
CA MET A 1 58.97 68.30 -11.96
C MET A 1 58.47 68.58 -10.54
N ALA A 2 59.12 67.95 -9.54
CA ALA A 2 58.84 67.94 -8.09
C ALA A 2 57.57 67.14 -7.66
N SER A 3 57.68 65.95 -7.07
CA SER A 3 58.22 65.54 -5.76
C SER A 3 57.22 65.72 -4.61
N GLY A 4 56.92 64.63 -3.89
CA GLY A 4 56.08 64.64 -2.70
C GLY A 4 55.87 63.23 -2.13
N TYR A 5 56.53 62.95 -1.01
CA TYR A 5 56.64 61.69 -0.27
C TYR A 5 55.51 61.55 0.78
N ALA A 6 55.32 60.31 1.26
CA ALA A 6 54.91 59.92 2.63
C ALA A 6 53.42 59.63 3.00
N ALA A 7 53.23 58.35 3.40
CA ALA A 7 52.61 57.83 4.62
C ALA A 7 51.06 57.74 4.80
N ALA A 8 50.63 56.50 5.11
CA ALA A 8 49.31 56.02 5.55
C ALA A 8 49.01 56.36 7.04
N PRO A 9 48.08 55.70 7.78
CA PRO A 9 46.78 55.04 7.51
C PRO A 9 45.65 55.57 8.46
N GLY A 10 44.37 55.18 8.24
CA GLY A 10 43.42 55.05 9.37
C GLY A 10 41.95 55.45 9.16
N SER A 11 41.08 54.53 9.60
CA SER A 11 39.67 54.68 10.05
C SER A 11 38.54 54.77 9.02
N THR A 12 37.92 53.60 8.79
CA THR A 12 36.47 53.38 8.87
C THR A 12 35.93 53.79 10.26
N PRO A 13 34.64 54.17 10.48
CA PRO A 13 33.44 53.34 10.23
C PRO A 13 32.28 54.16 9.59
N ILE A 14 31.23 53.58 9.02
CA ILE A 14 30.00 53.13 9.71
C ILE A 14 29.27 52.21 8.71
N SER A 15 29.42 50.90 8.90
CA SER A 15 28.56 49.88 8.30
C SER A 15 27.87 49.17 9.44
N ALA A 16 26.69 49.66 9.83
CA ALA A 16 25.87 49.02 10.87
C ALA A 16 24.43 49.53 10.79
N ARG A 17 23.64 49.13 9.78
CA ARG A 17 22.18 49.20 9.92
C ARG A 17 21.32 48.27 9.08
N THR A 18 21.88 47.35 8.29
CA THR A 18 21.07 46.57 7.32
C THR A 18 21.19 45.06 7.42
N GLU A 19 22.03 44.50 8.29
CA GLU A 19 22.25 43.04 8.33
C GLU A 19 21.31 42.27 9.27
N PHE A 20 20.74 42.92 10.29
CA PHE A 20 19.80 42.25 11.21
C PHE A 20 18.45 41.92 10.57
N SER A 21 18.06 42.64 9.51
CA SER A 21 16.75 42.50 8.86
C SER A 21 16.67 41.27 7.94
N MET A 22 17.76 40.87 7.27
CA MET A 22 17.74 39.72 6.35
C MET A 22 17.84 38.37 7.07
N SER A 23 18.61 38.27 8.16
CA SER A 23 18.80 37.00 8.88
C SER A 23 17.54 36.58 9.64
N PHE A 24 16.81 37.54 10.21
CA PHE A 24 15.54 37.28 10.91
C PHE A 24 14.43 36.87 9.93
N ARG A 25 14.35 37.53 8.77
CA ARG A 25 13.42 37.16 7.68
C ARG A 25 13.71 35.75 7.14
N ARG A 26 14.98 35.38 6.96
CA ARG A 26 15.36 34.02 6.54
C ARG A 26 14.98 32.97 7.57
N LYS A 27 15.26 33.20 8.86
CA LYS A 27 14.87 32.27 9.94
C LYS A 27 13.35 32.10 10.06
N LEU A 28 12.59 33.19 9.93
CA LEU A 28 11.12 33.15 9.88
C LEU A 28 10.61 32.37 8.65
N LEU A 29 11.24 32.55 7.49
CA LEU A 29 10.87 31.83 6.27
C LEU A 29 11.17 30.33 6.38
N THR A 30 12.31 29.95 6.98
CA THR A 30 12.64 28.53 7.22
C THR A 30 11.67 27.91 8.23
N LEU A 31 11.34 28.64 9.31
CA LEU A 31 10.35 28.18 10.29
C LEU A 31 8.96 28.01 9.63
N ALA A 32 8.55 28.98 8.80
CA ALA A 32 7.30 28.92 8.06
C ALA A 32 7.27 27.71 7.11
N LEU A 33 8.32 27.50 6.33
CA LEU A 33 8.44 26.36 5.40
C LEU A 33 8.42 25.02 6.14
N VAL A 34 9.13 24.88 7.26
CA VAL A 34 9.12 23.66 8.08
C VAL A 34 7.75 23.46 8.74
N SER A 35 7.12 24.51 9.25
CA SER A 35 5.78 24.40 9.84
C SER A 35 4.72 24.02 8.80
N SER A 36 4.82 24.57 7.58
CA SER A 36 3.95 24.21 6.45
C SER A 36 4.15 22.76 6.03
N SER A 37 5.39 22.23 6.02
CA SER A 37 5.62 20.83 5.67
C SER A 37 5.08 19.88 6.74
N LEU A 38 5.21 20.22 8.02
CA LEU A 38 4.62 19.43 9.11
C LEU A 38 3.08 19.44 9.06
N LEU A 39 2.46 20.60 8.80
CA LEU A 39 1.00 20.71 8.67
C LEU A 39 0.48 19.99 7.41
N ALA A 40 1.21 20.03 6.30
CA ALA A 40 0.85 19.31 5.08
C ALA A 40 0.87 17.79 5.28
N ALA A 41 1.82 17.27 6.07
CA ALA A 41 1.88 15.84 6.39
C ALA A 41 0.65 15.35 7.21
N CYS A 42 0.00 16.22 7.99
CA CYS A 42 -1.15 15.84 8.81
C CYS A 42 -2.47 15.72 8.03
N VAL A 43 -2.62 16.38 6.88
CA VAL A 43 -3.88 16.35 6.09
C VAL A 43 -3.87 15.26 5.01
N VAL A 44 -2.69 14.87 4.53
CA VAL A 44 -2.53 13.92 3.42
C VAL A 44 -2.72 12.45 3.85
N GLN A 45 -2.78 12.17 5.16
CA GLN A 45 -2.78 10.80 5.67
C GLN A 45 -4.08 10.02 5.34
N ARG A 46 -5.22 10.70 5.11
CA ARG A 46 -6.51 10.05 4.88
C ARG A 46 -6.96 10.25 3.43
N PRO A 47 -6.89 9.21 2.58
CA PRO A 47 -7.39 9.30 1.22
C PRO A 47 -8.92 9.41 1.21
N PHE A 48 -9.48 10.10 0.22
CA PHE A 48 -10.92 10.08 -0.01
C PHE A 48 -11.31 8.80 -0.76
N TYR A 49 -12.59 8.43 -0.69
CA TYR A 49 -13.11 7.24 -1.37
C TYR A 49 -12.73 7.20 -2.85
N ARG A 50 -12.85 8.34 -3.55
CA ARG A 50 -12.45 8.46 -4.96
C ARG A 50 -10.95 8.22 -5.19
N ASP A 51 -10.08 8.66 -4.29
CA ASP A 51 -8.63 8.48 -4.44
C ASP A 51 -8.24 6.99 -4.28
N VAL A 52 -9.00 6.25 -3.46
CA VAL A 52 -8.81 4.82 -3.28
C VAL A 52 -9.28 4.07 -4.52
N VAL A 53 -10.51 4.28 -4.99
CA VAL A 53 -11.09 3.52 -6.11
C VAL A 53 -10.69 4.03 -7.50
N GLN A 54 -10.13 5.24 -7.61
CA GLN A 54 -9.66 5.85 -8.86
C GLN A 54 -8.24 6.43 -8.72
N PRO A 55 -7.22 5.60 -8.46
CA PRO A 55 -5.86 6.09 -8.33
C PRO A 55 -5.32 6.59 -9.68
N ALA A 56 -4.89 7.86 -9.72
CA ALA A 56 -4.00 8.49 -10.70
C ALA A 56 -4.16 8.07 -12.19
N GLY A 57 -5.40 7.94 -12.68
CA GLY A 57 -5.69 7.68 -14.10
C GLY A 57 -6.50 6.41 -14.38
N SER A 58 -6.76 5.57 -13.38
CA SER A 58 -7.70 4.45 -13.48
C SER A 58 -9.10 4.90 -13.08
N SER A 59 -10.11 4.69 -13.94
CA SER A 59 -11.52 4.94 -13.59
C SER A 59 -12.24 3.61 -13.38
N VAL A 60 -12.60 3.28 -12.14
CA VAL A 60 -13.53 2.19 -11.89
C VAL A 60 -14.97 2.72 -12.02
N ALA A 61 -15.79 2.01 -12.78
CA ALA A 61 -17.20 2.35 -12.98
C ALA A 61 -18.03 2.02 -11.72
N ALA A 62 -19.07 2.82 -11.47
CA ALA A 62 -20.05 2.49 -10.45
C ALA A 62 -20.73 1.14 -10.78
N GLY A 63 -20.99 0.34 -9.75
CA GLY A 63 -21.52 -1.04 -9.85
C GLY A 63 -20.46 -2.08 -10.18
N THR A 64 -19.17 -1.73 -10.19
CA THR A 64 -18.08 -2.69 -10.38
C THR A 64 -17.62 -3.23 -9.03
N LEU A 65 -17.47 -4.55 -8.94
CA LEU A 65 -16.88 -5.21 -7.79
C LEU A 65 -15.36 -5.01 -7.79
N VAL A 66 -14.84 -4.54 -6.66
CA VAL A 66 -13.43 -4.20 -6.49
C VAL A 66 -12.91 -4.82 -5.21
N ASP A 67 -11.67 -5.29 -5.28
CA ASP A 67 -10.92 -5.74 -4.13
C ASP A 67 -9.93 -4.67 -3.69
N LEU A 68 -9.97 -4.33 -2.41
CA LEU A 68 -9.01 -3.48 -1.75
C LEU A 68 -8.10 -4.31 -0.86
N ILE A 69 -6.81 -4.22 -1.11
CA ILE A 69 -5.78 -4.88 -0.33
C ILE A 69 -5.08 -3.84 0.56
N VAL A 70 -5.08 -4.08 1.86
CA VAL A 70 -4.35 -3.27 2.85
C VAL A 70 -2.99 -3.92 3.08
N LEU A 71 -1.94 -3.19 2.71
CA LEU A 71 -0.57 -3.66 2.85
C LEU A 71 0.17 -2.80 3.89
N ASP A 72 1.00 -3.43 4.71
CA ASP A 72 1.93 -2.72 5.60
C ASP A 72 2.99 -2.02 4.73
N SER A 73 3.25 -0.73 4.97
CA SER A 73 4.14 0.04 4.08
C SER A 73 5.62 -0.28 4.29
N ASP A 74 5.98 -0.81 5.46
CA ASP A 74 7.36 -1.14 5.81
C ASP A 74 7.74 -2.52 5.24
N THR A 75 6.85 -3.49 5.38
CA THR A 75 7.10 -4.91 5.02
C THR A 75 6.46 -5.33 3.71
N ASN A 76 5.55 -4.54 3.14
CA ASN A 76 4.74 -4.88 1.97
C ASN A 76 3.88 -6.14 2.16
N GLN A 77 3.66 -6.58 3.40
CA GLN A 77 2.83 -7.74 3.71
C GLN A 77 1.35 -7.36 3.88
N PRO A 78 0.42 -8.26 3.53
CA PRO A 78 -1.00 -8.04 3.78
C PRO A 78 -1.31 -7.90 5.26
N VAL A 79 -2.14 -6.92 5.60
CA VAL A 79 -2.53 -6.63 6.97
C VAL A 79 -3.87 -7.28 7.26
N LYS A 80 -3.83 -8.39 7.98
CA LYS A 80 -5.03 -9.07 8.49
C LYS A 80 -5.72 -8.29 9.61
N GLY A 81 -7.05 -8.23 9.56
CA GLY A 81 -7.87 -7.65 10.63
C GLY A 81 -7.79 -6.13 10.73
N ALA A 82 -7.30 -5.44 9.70
CA ALA A 82 -7.44 -4.00 9.56
C ALA A 82 -8.91 -3.67 9.29
N LYS A 83 -9.42 -2.65 9.97
CA LYS A 83 -10.80 -2.20 9.79
C LYS A 83 -10.82 -0.99 8.87
N VAL A 84 -11.44 -1.14 7.70
CA VAL A 84 -11.60 -0.07 6.72
C VAL A 84 -13.01 0.48 6.81
N ILE A 85 -13.13 1.79 6.93
CA ILE A 85 -14.38 2.48 7.21
C ILE A 85 -14.52 3.66 6.27
N TRP A 86 -15.69 3.82 5.65
CA TRP A 86 -16.03 4.98 4.84
C TRP A 86 -17.51 5.34 5.03
N GLY A 87 -17.87 6.57 4.66
CA GLY A 87 -19.21 7.15 4.84
C GLY A 87 -19.18 8.42 5.68
N GLU A 88 -19.98 9.40 5.29
CA GLU A 88 -20.04 10.72 5.94
C GLU A 88 -20.95 10.70 7.19
N ASP A 89 -22.10 10.01 7.10
CA ASP A 89 -23.06 9.89 8.19
C ASP A 89 -22.93 8.58 8.95
N SER A 90 -23.33 8.57 10.22
CA SER A 90 -23.35 7.34 11.04
C SER A 90 -24.28 6.25 10.48
N ARG A 91 -25.20 6.59 9.57
CA ARG A 91 -26.16 5.67 8.93
C ARG A 91 -25.65 5.12 7.59
N SER A 92 -24.80 5.86 6.88
CA SER A 92 -24.14 5.43 5.64
C SER A 92 -22.72 4.92 5.87
N ARG A 93 -22.31 4.78 7.14
CA ARG A 93 -20.99 4.30 7.52
C ARG A 93 -20.87 2.80 7.27
N GLU A 94 -20.16 2.45 6.21
CA GLU A 94 -19.82 1.08 5.91
C GLU A 94 -18.48 0.72 6.57
N SER A 95 -18.37 -0.50 7.06
CA SER A 95 -17.23 -0.98 7.83
C SER A 95 -16.88 -2.38 7.39
N TYR A 96 -15.66 -2.54 6.91
CA TYR A 96 -15.11 -3.80 6.45
C TYR A 96 -13.91 -4.18 7.30
N VAL A 97 -13.69 -5.49 7.46
CA VAL A 97 -12.50 -6.03 8.12
C VAL A 97 -11.75 -6.86 7.10
N THR A 98 -10.45 -6.63 6.97
CA THR A 98 -9.61 -7.37 6.04
C THR A 98 -9.45 -8.82 6.47
N ASP A 99 -9.44 -9.72 5.49
CA ASP A 99 -9.23 -11.15 5.66
C ASP A 99 -7.75 -11.52 5.91
N GLU A 100 -7.41 -12.82 5.85
CA GLU A 100 -6.04 -13.33 6.00
C GLU A 100 -5.07 -12.73 4.98
N ASP A 101 -5.57 -12.46 3.77
CA ASP A 101 -4.82 -11.87 2.65
C ASP A 101 -4.84 -10.35 2.67
N GLY A 102 -5.36 -9.74 3.74
CA GLY A 102 -5.46 -8.29 3.87
C GLY A 102 -6.47 -7.66 2.90
N ARG A 103 -7.36 -8.46 2.31
CA ARG A 103 -8.29 -8.07 1.24
C ARG A 103 -9.68 -7.78 1.78
N VAL A 104 -10.38 -6.87 1.11
CA VAL A 104 -11.79 -6.55 1.27
C VAL A 104 -12.42 -6.36 -0.09
N SER A 105 -13.49 -7.08 -0.38
CA SER A 105 -14.29 -6.91 -1.60
C SER A 105 -15.50 -6.01 -1.34
N PHE A 106 -15.76 -5.07 -2.24
CA PHE A 106 -16.95 -4.21 -2.18
C PHE A 106 -17.38 -3.74 -3.58
N ASP A 107 -18.65 -3.38 -3.70
CA ASP A 107 -19.21 -2.77 -4.90
C ASP A 107 -19.01 -1.25 -4.87
N VAL A 108 -18.49 -0.70 -5.97
CA VAL A 108 -18.34 0.76 -6.09
C VAL A 108 -19.71 1.40 -6.26
N THR A 109 -20.26 2.04 -5.23
CA THR A 109 -21.58 2.67 -5.34
C THR A 109 -21.48 4.12 -5.87
N PRO A 110 -22.43 4.57 -6.70
CA PRO A 110 -22.43 5.93 -7.22
C PRO A 110 -22.69 6.98 -6.13
N ALA A 111 -23.35 6.60 -5.04
CA ALA A 111 -23.55 7.45 -3.87
C ALA A 111 -22.22 7.81 -3.21
N LEU A 112 -21.37 6.82 -2.91
CA LEU A 112 -20.05 7.03 -2.31
C LEU A 112 -19.09 7.80 -3.24
N LEU A 113 -19.20 7.59 -4.56
CA LEU A 113 -18.43 8.40 -5.53
C LEU A 113 -18.85 9.87 -5.54
N LYS A 114 -20.14 10.15 -5.32
CA LYS A 114 -20.69 11.51 -5.31
C LYS A 114 -20.41 12.22 -3.99
N GLU A 115 -20.64 11.55 -2.87
CA GLU A 115 -20.38 12.07 -1.52
C GLU A 115 -18.87 12.21 -1.26
N ASN A 116 -18.09 11.27 -1.80
CA ASN A 116 -16.64 11.21 -1.65
C ASN A 116 -16.19 11.31 -0.17
N PRO A 117 -16.64 10.40 0.71
CA PRO A 117 -16.28 10.45 2.11
C PRO A 117 -14.79 10.12 2.32
N LEU A 118 -14.26 10.49 3.49
CA LEU A 118 -12.92 10.08 3.91
C LEU A 118 -12.88 8.57 4.20
N VAL A 119 -11.79 7.93 3.79
CA VAL A 119 -11.50 6.54 4.16
C VAL A 119 -10.67 6.53 5.43
N GLU A 120 -11.18 5.85 6.45
CA GLU A 120 -10.50 5.63 7.72
C GLU A 120 -10.06 4.17 7.82
N VAL A 121 -8.77 3.96 8.04
CA VAL A 121 -8.20 2.62 8.26
C VAL A 121 -7.73 2.54 9.70
N VAL A 122 -8.33 1.63 10.46
CA VAL A 122 -7.91 1.31 11.84
C VAL A 122 -7.04 0.06 11.79
N LEU A 123 -5.76 0.25 12.08
CA LEU A 123 -4.76 -0.81 12.01
C LEU A 123 -4.77 -1.69 13.27
N PRO A 124 -4.49 -2.99 13.14
CA PRO A 124 -4.28 -3.89 14.26
C PRO A 124 -2.97 -3.57 14.99
N ARG A 125 -2.80 -4.17 16.18
CA ARG A 125 -1.58 -4.00 16.98
C ARG A 125 -0.36 -4.54 16.22
N GLY A 126 0.71 -3.76 16.20
CA GLY A 126 1.97 -4.14 15.55
C GLY A 126 2.21 -3.48 14.20
N VAL A 127 1.15 -3.00 13.53
CA VAL A 127 1.24 -2.28 12.25
C VAL A 127 1.23 -0.77 12.50
N ARG A 128 2.18 -0.05 11.89
CA ARG A 128 2.35 1.41 12.11
C ARG A 128 2.02 2.24 10.87
N SER A 129 2.17 1.64 9.71
CA SER A 129 2.04 2.28 8.40
C SER A 129 1.23 1.37 7.48
N TYR A 130 0.50 1.95 6.54
CA TYR A 130 -0.25 1.17 5.56
C TYR A 130 -0.31 1.88 4.21
N ARG A 131 -0.46 1.08 3.17
CA ARG A 131 -0.80 1.52 1.82
C ARG A 131 -2.01 0.74 1.33
N LEU A 132 -2.79 1.38 0.49
CA LEU A 132 -3.98 0.79 -0.12
C LEU A 132 -3.67 0.44 -1.56
N GLN A 133 -4.00 -0.79 -1.95
CA GLN A 133 -3.90 -1.23 -3.33
C GLN A 133 -5.28 -1.70 -3.79
N VAL A 134 -5.76 -1.12 -4.89
CA VAL A 134 -7.03 -1.50 -5.50
C VAL A 134 -6.77 -2.44 -6.66
N VAL A 135 -7.46 -3.57 -6.65
CA VAL A 135 -7.42 -4.62 -7.68
C VAL A 135 -8.87 -4.83 -8.17
N PRO A 136 -9.15 -4.62 -9.46
CA PRO A 136 -10.45 -4.99 -10.02
C PRO A 136 -10.69 -6.49 -9.82
N ALA A 137 -11.88 -6.90 -9.36
CA ALA A 137 -12.16 -8.30 -9.03
C ALA A 137 -12.19 -9.25 -10.26
N THR A 138 -11.81 -8.77 -11.44
CA THR A 138 -11.70 -9.54 -12.69
C THR A 138 -10.45 -10.42 -12.79
N ASP A 139 -9.56 -10.41 -11.80
CA ASP A 139 -8.33 -11.25 -11.78
C ASP A 139 -8.28 -12.18 -10.55
N VAL A 140 -9.33 -12.99 -10.36
CA VAL A 140 -9.20 -14.25 -9.62
C VAL A 140 -8.92 -15.35 -10.64
N ALA A 141 -7.67 -15.40 -11.10
CA ALA A 141 -7.06 -16.58 -11.71
C ALA A 141 -5.74 -16.86 -10.99
N ALA A 142 -5.83 -17.77 -10.02
CA ALA A 142 -4.77 -18.65 -9.49
C ALA A 142 -3.58 -18.02 -8.72
N PRO A 143 -3.47 -18.30 -7.40
CA PRO A 143 -2.16 -18.54 -6.80
C PRO A 143 -1.63 -19.92 -7.24
N GLU A 144 -0.31 -20.12 -7.13
CA GLU A 144 0.51 -21.28 -7.60
C GLU A 144 0.96 -21.14 -9.07
N GLU A 145 2.24 -21.08 -9.43
CA GLU A 145 3.38 -21.87 -8.96
C GLU A 145 4.69 -21.07 -9.07
N ALA A 146 5.50 -21.15 -8.03
CA ALA A 146 6.94 -20.97 -8.15
C ALA A 146 7.52 -22.18 -8.89
N GLU A 147 7.51 -22.18 -10.23
CA GLU A 147 8.35 -23.11 -10.98
C GLU A 147 9.80 -22.63 -10.95
N ALA A 148 10.48 -23.09 -9.90
CA ALA A 148 11.90 -23.30 -9.90
C ALA A 148 12.31 -24.09 -11.16
N SER A 149 13.12 -23.45 -11.98
CA SER A 149 14.24 -24.04 -12.73
C SER A 149 14.48 -25.54 -12.51
N ALA A 150 14.01 -26.38 -13.45
CA ALA A 150 14.75 -27.55 -13.89
C ALA A 150 14.27 -28.00 -15.28
N ALA A 151 15.23 -28.16 -16.18
CA ALA A 151 15.05 -28.48 -17.60
C ALA A 151 14.35 -29.83 -17.86
N PRO A 152 13.56 -29.96 -18.94
CA PRO A 152 13.03 -31.25 -19.36
C PRO A 152 14.12 -32.05 -20.09
N ALA A 153 14.63 -33.10 -19.43
CA ALA A 153 15.35 -34.17 -20.10
C ALA A 153 14.34 -35.15 -20.71
N THR A 154 14.29 -35.15 -22.05
CA THR A 154 14.29 -36.31 -22.98
C THR A 154 13.20 -37.40 -22.84
N PRO A 155 12.63 -37.88 -23.97
CA PRO A 155 11.28 -38.46 -24.03
C PRO A 155 11.28 -39.98 -23.91
N GLU A 156 10.17 -40.55 -23.44
CA GLU A 156 9.89 -41.97 -23.70
C GLU A 156 8.41 -42.20 -24.01
N ALA A 157 8.19 -42.67 -25.23
CA ALA A 157 6.91 -43.11 -25.76
C ALA A 157 6.63 -44.58 -25.31
N PRO A 158 5.38 -45.04 -25.38
CA PRO A 158 4.82 -46.05 -24.47
C PRO A 158 4.84 -47.49 -25.01
N ALA A 159 4.94 -48.48 -24.12
CA ALA A 159 4.60 -49.88 -24.42
C ALA A 159 4.11 -50.65 -23.17
N VAL A 160 2.83 -51.02 -23.19
CA VAL A 160 2.13 -52.09 -22.45
C VAL A 160 2.65 -53.44 -23.04
N PRO A 161 2.74 -54.62 -22.36
CA PRO A 161 1.62 -55.29 -21.69
C PRO A 161 1.89 -56.27 -20.50
N GLU A 162 0.76 -56.76 -19.99
CA GLU A 162 0.46 -57.85 -19.03
C GLU A 162 1.47 -59.01 -18.93
N GLU A 163 1.71 -59.51 -17.72
CA GLU A 163 1.73 -60.95 -17.38
C GLU A 163 1.40 -61.20 -15.89
N THR A 164 0.27 -61.88 -15.63
CA THR A 164 -0.04 -62.72 -14.44
C THR A 164 0.86 -63.98 -14.42
N PRO A 165 1.14 -64.71 -13.30
CA PRO A 165 0.10 -65.31 -12.42
C PRO A 165 0.44 -65.60 -10.92
N ALA A 166 -0.64 -65.78 -10.15
CA ALA A 166 -0.93 -66.74 -9.05
C ALA A 166 -0.06 -66.88 -7.78
N THR A 167 -0.75 -66.93 -6.62
CA THR A 167 -0.56 -67.73 -5.38
C THR A 167 -1.29 -66.97 -4.25
N GLU A 168 -2.15 -67.46 -3.37
CA GLU A 168 -2.84 -68.72 -3.07
C GLU A 168 -3.86 -68.35 -1.95
N ALA A 169 -5.10 -68.87 -2.00
CA ALA A 169 -6.09 -68.83 -0.90
C ALA A 169 -5.86 -70.10 -0.02
N PRO A 170 -6.33 -70.24 1.26
CA PRO A 170 -7.73 -70.00 1.63
C PRO A 170 -8.09 -69.74 3.12
N ALA A 171 -9.40 -69.53 3.33
CA ALA A 171 -10.24 -69.92 4.48
C ALA A 171 -10.29 -69.05 5.75
N ALA A 172 -11.44 -68.40 6.00
CA ALA A 172 -12.49 -68.92 6.90
C ALA A 172 -13.60 -67.85 7.15
N ALA A 173 -14.83 -68.17 6.75
CA ALA A 173 -16.08 -67.67 7.35
C ALA A 173 -16.39 -68.49 8.63
N PRO A 174 -17.52 -68.35 9.38
CA PRO A 174 -18.72 -67.51 9.22
C PRO A 174 -19.06 -66.70 10.51
N ASP A 175 -20.09 -65.85 10.61
CA ASP A 175 -21.49 -66.20 10.98
C ASP A 175 -22.29 -64.88 11.19
N THR A 176 -23.38 -64.64 10.44
CA THR A 176 -24.83 -64.78 10.78
C THR A 176 -25.50 -63.68 11.64
N SER A 177 -26.50 -63.04 11.01
CA SER A 177 -27.85 -62.67 11.51
C SER A 177 -28.01 -61.68 12.68
N ASN A 178 -28.65 -60.54 12.42
CA ASN A 178 -30.06 -60.27 12.79
C ASN A 178 -30.60 -59.02 12.08
#